data_AF-A0A9Q0YCK8-F1
#
_entry.id   AF-A0A9Q0YCK8-F1
#
_cell.length_a   1.000
_cell.length_b   1.000
_cell.length_c   1.000
_cell.angle_alpha   90.00
_cell.angle_beta   90.00
_cell.angle_gamma   90.00
#
_symmetry.space_group_name_H-M   'P 1'
#
loop_
_entity.id
_entity.type
_entity.pdbx_description
1 polymer ?
#
loop_
_entity_poly.entity_id
_entity_poly.type
_entity_poly.pdbx_seq_one_letter_code
_entity_poly.pdbx_strand_id
1 'polypeptide(L)'
;MTNDLSRFCTSDTLNHPFSVDPTFDFGRYEITPVTYKHLFLISKRTGSAPSFLGPTAIHYSKTKIVYKNIFHAIANASPDLAEKCQGFITDGEESLYKAIKEELKHATGLRCFRHFQQNCRDKLYKVGIQKTNQQRVFIDTVFGCDKTEGVLDAEDEEDFQSRMLAAKAKLDPLEVEITCKKPEFCLYLENHSKMITTCMLATAREQAGMPNTNFGKAAKCYSNQSESINNKLTRAKEAISNIGKNKDTMTKLEFTRDVFEEVDRHQQEELMLAICGLSSEFELAEIVDYVKLSPDQWFDLSPHERKLYTKAFNEMSVQEALKRKNIAIKNMAYLEENEYKQFSLDVKQSLKPMESWSEVLINAVVDRALELLNCPCKVQREPSTDVNARKTYLVAAKDTKKGWYKCVVYKGHVNCSCPCYKYRSMCKHSLCVAEIEGILSSHLDRLKKSPRRTAPSKSHLLEPPKEARGKKGGSHRNPWLPKKDSTITQCPFTEIYHNNNPFVVMFLEEAPNAKHCMYCKMEFPRILVSSPFNIMLAHQERWMYPSANGERLPSAKFTTKFYCVKRQCILGRFPYFRPSLVKIPAETRSKLEESHVNILSRELDLNLLP
;
A
#
# COMPACT_ATOMS: atom_id res chain seq x y z
N MET A 1 10.92 -5.10 0.43
CA MET A 1 10.33 -6.30 -0.21
C MET A 1 11.36 -7.34 -0.63
N THR A 2 12.25 -7.12 -1.61
CA THR A 2 13.29 -8.12 -1.94
C THR A 2 14.33 -8.29 -0.82
N ASN A 3 14.63 -7.23 -0.08
CA ASN A 3 15.55 -7.30 1.06
C ASN A 3 15.06 -8.23 2.17
N ASP A 4 13.78 -8.17 2.55
CA ASP A 4 13.21 -9.06 3.57
C ASP A 4 13.16 -10.51 3.09
N LEU A 5 12.82 -10.71 1.82
CA LEU A 5 12.88 -12.02 1.18
C LEU A 5 14.30 -12.61 1.27
N SER A 6 15.33 -11.81 0.94
CA SER A 6 16.72 -12.23 1.11
C SER A 6 17.04 -12.56 2.57
N ARG A 7 16.77 -11.61 3.46
CA ARG A 7 17.08 -11.69 4.90
C ARG A 7 16.51 -12.93 5.57
N PHE A 8 15.27 -13.30 5.27
CA PHE A 8 14.57 -14.42 5.92
C PHE A 8 14.70 -15.75 5.17
N CYS A 9 15.25 -15.79 3.96
CA CYS A 9 15.42 -17.03 3.19
C CYS A 9 16.88 -17.48 3.00
N THR A 10 17.86 -16.66 3.41
CA THR A 10 19.30 -16.91 3.15
C THR A 10 20.15 -17.10 4.40
N SER A 11 19.60 -16.84 5.60
CA SER A 11 20.36 -16.89 6.84
C SER A 11 20.61 -18.32 7.31
N ASP A 12 21.86 -18.68 7.62
CA ASP A 12 22.22 -20.03 8.08
C ASP A 12 21.60 -20.40 9.44
N THR A 13 21.24 -19.42 10.26
CA THR A 13 20.80 -19.64 11.65
C THR A 13 19.29 -19.54 11.85
N LEU A 14 18.61 -18.72 11.05
CA LEU A 14 17.18 -18.51 11.15
C LEU A 14 16.65 -18.11 9.77
N ASN A 15 16.08 -19.08 9.08
CA ASN A 15 15.47 -18.88 7.77
C ASN A 15 14.18 -19.69 7.66
N HIS A 16 13.44 -19.42 6.60
CA HIS A 16 12.30 -20.22 6.19
C HIS A 16 12.14 -20.12 4.66
N PRO A 17 11.77 -21.20 3.96
CA PRO A 17 11.55 -21.14 2.52
C PRO A 17 10.42 -20.19 2.16
N PHE A 18 10.61 -19.41 1.11
CA PHE A 18 9.54 -18.57 0.55
C PHE A 18 8.55 -19.45 -0.24
N SER A 19 7.32 -18.96 -0.41
CA SER A 19 6.25 -19.69 -1.09
C SER A 19 5.74 -18.90 -2.28
N VAL A 20 5.48 -19.58 -3.40
CA VAL A 20 4.99 -18.97 -4.64
C VAL A 20 3.77 -19.73 -5.12
N ASP A 21 2.70 -18.99 -5.41
CA ASP A 21 1.46 -19.55 -5.92
C ASP A 21 0.78 -18.55 -6.88
N PRO A 22 0.72 -18.84 -8.18
CA PRO A 22 0.06 -17.98 -9.15
C PRO A 22 -1.46 -17.93 -8.95
N THR A 23 -1.99 -16.78 -8.56
CA THR A 23 -3.43 -16.53 -8.37
C THR A 23 -4.08 -15.95 -9.63
N PHE A 24 -5.29 -16.43 -9.93
CA PHE A 24 -6.15 -15.90 -10.98
C PHE A 24 -7.23 -14.99 -10.37
N ASP A 25 -8.08 -14.39 -11.20
CA ASP A 25 -9.22 -13.52 -10.81
C ASP A 25 -8.96 -12.02 -10.58
N PHE A 26 -7.74 -11.49 -10.71
CA PHE A 26 -7.53 -10.04 -10.53
C PHE A 26 -7.76 -9.21 -11.80
N GLY A 27 -8.07 -9.85 -12.94
CA GLY A 27 -8.36 -9.17 -14.20
C GLY A 27 -8.05 -10.04 -15.42
N ARG A 28 -7.72 -9.42 -16.55
CA ARG A 28 -7.27 -10.12 -17.77
C ARG A 28 -5.78 -10.51 -17.72
N TYR A 29 -5.25 -10.70 -16.53
CA TYR A 29 -3.85 -10.99 -16.27
C TYR A 29 -3.75 -11.88 -15.03
N GLU A 30 -2.62 -12.57 -14.92
CA GLU A 30 -2.27 -13.44 -13.82
C GLU A 30 -1.35 -12.69 -12.85
N ILE A 31 -1.40 -13.11 -11.59
CA ILE A 31 -0.57 -12.54 -10.55
C ILE A 31 0.20 -13.66 -9.88
N THR A 32 1.50 -13.48 -9.75
CA THR A 32 2.37 -14.41 -9.03
C THR A 32 3.02 -13.68 -7.87
N PRO A 33 2.38 -13.67 -6.69
CA PRO A 33 2.99 -13.18 -5.47
C PRO A 33 4.03 -14.17 -4.96
N VAL A 34 5.22 -13.66 -4.65
CA VAL A 34 6.18 -14.34 -3.78
C VAL A 34 5.83 -13.96 -2.35
N THR A 35 5.79 -14.95 -1.46
CA THR A 35 5.41 -14.76 -0.05
C THR A 35 6.50 -15.32 0.85
N TYR A 36 6.72 -14.70 2.00
CA TYR A 36 7.75 -15.12 2.95
C TYR A 36 7.24 -15.05 4.39
N LYS A 37 7.90 -15.76 5.30
CA LYS A 37 7.66 -15.63 6.75
C LYS A 37 8.48 -14.47 7.31
N HIS A 38 7.82 -13.53 7.98
CA HIS A 38 8.52 -12.47 8.68
C HIS A 38 9.00 -12.97 10.05
N LEU A 39 10.22 -13.53 10.11
CA LEU A 39 10.73 -14.30 11.26
C LEU A 39 10.97 -13.46 12.53
N PHE A 40 10.90 -12.14 12.41
CA PHE A 40 11.02 -11.21 13.54
C PHE A 40 9.68 -10.86 14.18
N LEU A 41 8.59 -11.38 13.64
CA LEU A 41 7.25 -11.19 14.16
C LEU A 41 6.62 -12.55 14.50
N ILE A 42 5.71 -12.54 15.45
CA ILE A 42 4.83 -13.66 15.79
C ILE A 42 3.40 -13.19 15.61
N SER A 43 2.57 -13.99 14.93
CA SER A 43 1.14 -13.74 14.87
C SER A 43 0.48 -14.16 16.16
N LYS A 44 -0.20 -13.23 16.83
CA LYS A 44 -0.95 -13.50 18.07
C LYS A 44 -2.03 -14.57 17.90
N ARG A 45 -2.57 -14.70 16.68
CA ARG A 45 -3.60 -15.69 16.34
C ARG A 45 -3.06 -17.12 16.23
N THR A 46 -1.87 -17.29 15.66
CA THR A 46 -1.34 -18.63 15.34
C THR A 46 -0.15 -19.03 16.21
N GLY A 47 0.46 -18.11 16.95
CA GLY A 47 1.70 -18.33 17.69
C GLY A 47 2.88 -18.67 16.77
N SER A 48 2.87 -18.21 15.52
CA SER A 48 3.92 -18.51 14.53
C SER A 48 4.21 -17.30 13.66
N ALA A 49 5.35 -17.32 12.95
CA ALA A 49 5.73 -16.23 12.06
C ALA A 49 4.62 -15.92 11.03
N PRO A 50 4.18 -14.66 10.91
CA PRO A 50 3.17 -14.26 9.95
C PRO A 50 3.71 -14.31 8.52
N SER A 51 2.82 -14.55 7.57
CA SER A 51 3.15 -14.51 6.14
C SER A 51 3.05 -13.08 5.62
N PHE A 52 4.07 -12.61 4.92
CA PHE A 52 4.16 -11.28 4.34
C PHE A 52 4.14 -11.34 2.81
N LEU A 53 3.56 -10.31 2.22
CA LEU A 53 3.57 -10.08 0.79
C LEU A 53 4.99 -9.68 0.36
N GLY A 54 5.55 -10.39 -0.61
CA GLY A 54 6.83 -10.10 -1.22
C GLY A 54 6.67 -9.57 -2.65
N PRO A 55 7.75 -9.61 -3.45
CA PRO A 55 7.72 -9.23 -4.86
C PRO A 55 6.58 -9.95 -5.60
N THR A 56 5.77 -9.18 -6.31
CA THR A 56 4.57 -9.71 -6.99
C THR A 56 4.62 -9.35 -8.47
N ALA A 57 4.54 -10.37 -9.32
CA ALA A 57 4.58 -10.20 -10.77
C ALA A 57 3.18 -10.17 -11.36
N ILE A 58 2.96 -9.26 -12.31
CA ILE A 58 1.77 -9.21 -13.16
C ILE A 58 2.16 -9.68 -14.55
N HIS A 59 1.52 -10.75 -15.03
CA HIS A 59 1.84 -11.34 -16.34
C HIS A 59 0.59 -11.92 -17.03
N TYR A 60 0.75 -12.55 -18.19
CA TYR A 60 -0.36 -13.02 -19.02
C TYR A 60 -0.25 -14.50 -19.37
N SER A 61 0.73 -15.22 -18.82
CA SER A 61 1.04 -16.58 -19.26
C SER A 61 1.89 -17.32 -18.24
N LYS A 62 1.40 -18.49 -17.83
CA LYS A 62 2.09 -19.46 -16.95
C LYS A 62 3.19 -20.29 -17.65
N THR A 63 3.89 -19.70 -18.62
CA THR A 63 4.99 -20.40 -19.30
C THR A 63 6.28 -20.33 -18.49
N LYS A 64 7.12 -21.35 -18.60
CA LYS A 64 8.44 -21.40 -17.97
C LYS A 64 9.27 -20.15 -18.27
N ILE A 65 9.23 -19.64 -19.51
CA ILE A 65 10.01 -18.45 -19.92
C ILE A 65 9.54 -17.20 -19.15
N VAL A 66 8.23 -17.03 -18.98
CA VAL A 66 7.68 -15.88 -18.23
C VAL A 66 8.09 -15.96 -16.76
N TYR A 67 7.93 -17.12 -16.11
CA TYR A 67 8.41 -17.28 -14.73
C TYR A 67 9.91 -17.08 -14.62
N LYS A 68 10.69 -17.59 -15.56
CA LYS A 68 12.15 -17.41 -15.56
C LYS A 68 12.51 -15.94 -15.57
N ASN A 69 11.88 -15.14 -16.42
CA ASN A 69 12.09 -13.69 -16.46
C ASN A 69 11.71 -13.01 -15.13
N ILE A 70 10.65 -13.47 -14.47
CA ILE A 70 10.23 -12.97 -13.15
C ILE A 70 11.32 -13.27 -12.11
N PHE A 71 11.76 -14.53 -12.00
CA PHE A 71 12.76 -14.91 -10.99
C PHE A 71 14.15 -14.38 -11.30
N HIS A 72 14.52 -14.22 -12.57
CA HIS A 72 15.72 -13.51 -12.99
C HIS A 72 15.70 -12.04 -12.53
N ALA A 73 14.55 -11.36 -12.64
CA ALA A 73 14.42 -9.99 -12.14
C ALA A 73 14.55 -9.92 -10.60
N ILE A 74 13.97 -10.89 -9.88
CA ILE A 74 14.08 -10.99 -8.42
C ILE A 74 15.53 -11.27 -7.99
N ALA A 75 16.20 -12.22 -8.64
CA ALA A 75 17.59 -12.58 -8.40
C ALA A 75 18.53 -11.40 -8.64
N ASN A 76 18.36 -10.65 -9.74
CA ASN A 76 19.16 -9.44 -10.00
C ASN A 76 18.92 -8.32 -8.99
N ALA A 77 17.69 -8.20 -8.48
CA ALA A 77 17.36 -7.22 -7.44
C ALA A 77 17.89 -7.64 -6.05
N SER A 78 18.21 -8.92 -5.85
CA SER A 78 18.72 -9.46 -4.60
C SER A 78 19.69 -10.63 -4.84
N PRO A 79 20.96 -10.34 -5.15
CA PRO A 79 21.95 -11.37 -5.50
C PRO A 79 22.16 -12.42 -4.40
N ASP A 80 22.11 -12.02 -3.13
CA ASP A 80 22.19 -12.93 -1.98
C ASP A 80 21.12 -14.03 -2.02
N LEU A 81 19.92 -13.72 -2.53
CA LEU A 81 18.86 -14.72 -2.69
C LEU A 81 19.23 -15.75 -3.76
N ALA A 82 19.88 -15.33 -4.86
CA ALA A 82 20.31 -16.24 -5.92
C ALA A 82 21.39 -17.22 -5.44
N GLU A 83 22.30 -16.75 -4.58
CA GLU A 83 23.45 -17.51 -4.12
C GLU A 83 23.16 -18.36 -2.88
N LYS A 84 22.42 -17.83 -1.91
CA LYS A 84 22.31 -18.39 -0.55
C LYS A 84 20.90 -18.85 -0.18
N CYS A 85 19.91 -18.72 -1.05
CA CYS A 85 18.56 -19.18 -0.73
C CYS A 85 18.56 -20.69 -0.46
N GLN A 86 18.02 -21.08 0.70
CA GLN A 86 17.98 -22.49 1.11
C GLN A 86 16.84 -23.24 0.45
N GLY A 87 15.66 -22.63 0.33
CA GLY A 87 14.54 -23.32 -0.31
C GLY A 87 13.34 -22.46 -0.69
N PHE A 88 12.44 -23.06 -1.45
CA PHE A 88 11.18 -22.47 -1.88
C PHE A 88 10.06 -23.50 -1.91
N ILE A 89 8.81 -23.09 -1.75
CA ILE A 89 7.62 -23.95 -1.76
C ILE A 89 6.74 -23.57 -2.95
N THR A 90 6.29 -24.56 -3.71
CA THR A 90 5.25 -24.38 -4.74
C THR A 90 4.11 -25.39 -4.57
N ASP A 91 2.98 -25.09 -5.21
CA ASP A 91 1.91 -26.05 -5.45
C ASP A 91 2.36 -27.20 -6.39
N GLY A 92 3.52 -27.03 -7.01
CA GLY A 92 4.25 -27.88 -7.93
C GLY A 92 3.76 -27.87 -9.38
N GLU A 93 3.30 -26.72 -9.84
CA GLU A 93 3.30 -26.35 -11.25
C GLU A 93 4.72 -26.51 -11.84
N GLU A 94 4.87 -27.36 -12.86
CA GLU A 94 6.18 -27.77 -13.38
C GLU A 94 6.96 -26.63 -14.06
N SER A 95 6.25 -25.77 -14.80
CA SER A 95 6.83 -24.58 -15.45
C SER A 95 7.40 -23.61 -14.43
N LEU A 96 6.67 -23.37 -13.33
CA LEU A 96 7.08 -22.52 -12.22
C LEU A 96 8.28 -23.13 -11.48
N TYR A 97 8.19 -24.40 -11.09
CA TYR A 97 9.26 -25.10 -10.38
C TYR A 97 10.59 -25.07 -11.16
N LYS A 98 10.54 -25.44 -12.46
CA LYS A 98 11.74 -25.45 -13.32
C LYS A 98 12.33 -24.05 -13.50
N ALA A 99 11.49 -23.02 -13.62
CA ALA A 99 11.94 -21.64 -13.75
C ALA A 99 12.68 -21.17 -12.48
N ILE A 100 12.12 -21.40 -11.30
CA ILE A 100 12.75 -21.03 -10.03
C ILE A 100 14.07 -21.81 -9.86
N LYS A 101 14.07 -23.12 -10.09
CA LYS A 101 15.25 -23.96 -9.90
C LYS A 101 16.41 -23.63 -10.85
N GLU A 102 16.13 -23.10 -12.03
CA GLU A 102 17.18 -22.61 -12.95
C GLU A 102 17.85 -21.32 -12.47
N GLU A 103 17.08 -20.41 -11.87
CA GLU A 103 17.58 -19.12 -11.38
C GLU A 103 18.20 -19.25 -9.97
N LEU A 104 17.60 -20.07 -9.11
CA LEU A 104 18.04 -20.34 -7.73
C LEU A 104 18.61 -21.76 -7.62
N LYS A 105 19.80 -21.97 -8.19
CA LYS A 105 20.38 -23.31 -8.37
C LYS A 105 20.59 -24.06 -7.06
N HIS A 106 21.03 -23.34 -6.03
CA HIS A 106 21.34 -23.89 -4.70
C HIS A 106 20.09 -24.13 -3.84
N ALA A 107 18.96 -23.48 -4.16
CA ALA A 107 17.75 -23.61 -3.36
C ALA A 107 17.05 -24.95 -3.59
N THR A 108 16.66 -25.63 -2.51
CA THR A 108 15.86 -26.85 -2.54
C THR A 108 14.38 -26.51 -2.74
N GLY A 109 13.80 -27.00 -3.82
CA GLY A 109 12.40 -26.77 -4.14
C GLY A 109 11.51 -27.81 -3.47
N LEU A 110 10.52 -27.36 -2.70
CA LEU A 110 9.60 -28.21 -1.97
C LEU A 110 8.22 -28.24 -2.62
N ARG A 111 7.58 -29.42 -2.55
CA ARG A 111 6.21 -29.63 -3.03
C ARG A 111 5.23 -29.56 -1.86
N CYS A 112 4.19 -28.73 -1.99
CA CYS A 112 3.13 -28.68 -0.98
C CYS A 112 2.47 -30.06 -0.76
N PHE A 113 2.48 -30.53 0.49
CA PHE A 113 1.91 -31.82 0.90
C PHE A 113 0.40 -31.89 0.65
N ARG A 114 -0.34 -30.80 0.92
CA ARG A 114 -1.80 -30.76 0.70
C ARG A 114 -2.15 -30.96 -0.78
N HIS A 115 -1.43 -30.28 -1.67
CA HIS A 115 -1.65 -30.42 -3.11
C HIS A 115 -1.29 -31.83 -3.59
N PHE A 116 -0.18 -32.41 -3.11
CA PHE A 116 0.16 -33.79 -3.46
C PHE A 116 -0.83 -34.82 -2.90
N GLN A 117 -1.36 -34.60 -1.69
CA GLN A 117 -2.42 -35.42 -1.10
C GLN A 117 -3.70 -35.37 -1.93
N GLN A 118 -4.08 -34.21 -2.44
CA GLN A 118 -5.21 -34.08 -3.35
C GLN A 118 -4.96 -34.84 -4.66
N ASN A 119 -3.76 -34.73 -5.26
CA ASN A 119 -3.41 -35.51 -6.45
C ASN A 119 -3.53 -37.02 -6.22
N CYS A 120 -3.11 -37.50 -5.03
CA CYS A 120 -3.26 -38.91 -4.65
C CYS A 120 -4.74 -39.31 -4.55
N ARG A 121 -5.60 -38.47 -3.94
CA ARG A 121 -7.06 -38.70 -3.89
C ARG A 121 -7.67 -38.73 -5.29
N ASP A 122 -7.27 -37.83 -6.17
CA ASP A 122 -7.75 -37.78 -7.54
C ASP A 122 -7.32 -39.02 -8.34
N LYS A 123 -6.10 -39.53 -8.10
CA LYS A 123 -5.66 -40.80 -8.68
C LYS A 123 -6.48 -41.97 -8.15
N LEU A 124 -6.72 -42.06 -6.83
CA LEU A 124 -7.56 -43.09 -6.21
C LEU A 124 -8.98 -43.08 -6.79
N TYR A 125 -9.55 -41.89 -6.96
CA TYR A 125 -10.85 -41.73 -7.61
C TYR A 125 -10.84 -42.27 -9.06
N LYS A 126 -9.79 -41.96 -9.84
CA LYS A 126 -9.64 -42.43 -11.23
C LYS A 126 -9.47 -43.94 -11.36
N VAL A 127 -8.79 -44.61 -10.42
CA VAL A 127 -8.63 -46.07 -10.45
C VAL A 127 -9.90 -46.83 -10.02
N GLY A 128 -10.82 -46.14 -9.35
CA GLY A 128 -12.15 -46.66 -9.00
C GLY A 128 -12.46 -46.65 -7.49
N ILE A 129 -11.55 -46.17 -6.65
CA ILE A 129 -11.73 -46.08 -5.20
C ILE A 129 -12.33 -44.70 -4.87
N GLN A 130 -13.64 -44.58 -5.01
CA GLN A 130 -14.32 -43.27 -4.90
C GLN A 130 -14.75 -42.93 -3.46
N LYS A 131 -14.96 -43.92 -2.59
CA LYS A 131 -15.45 -43.68 -1.23
C LYS A 131 -14.32 -43.21 -0.33
N THR A 132 -14.52 -42.09 0.38
CA THR A 132 -13.53 -41.47 1.26
C THR A 132 -13.00 -42.42 2.35
N ASN A 133 -13.87 -43.27 2.90
CA ASN A 133 -13.47 -44.27 3.91
C ASN A 133 -12.51 -45.33 3.35
N GLN A 134 -12.68 -45.73 2.08
CA GLN A 134 -11.79 -46.65 1.40
C GLN A 134 -10.46 -45.97 1.03
N GLN A 135 -10.51 -44.72 0.55
CA GLN A 135 -9.31 -43.95 0.24
C GLN A 135 -8.41 -43.70 1.46
N ARG A 136 -9.00 -43.62 2.66
CA ARG A 136 -8.29 -43.28 3.89
C ARG A 136 -7.08 -44.19 4.14
N VAL A 137 -7.20 -45.49 3.96
CA VAL A 137 -6.09 -46.43 4.20
C VAL A 137 -4.89 -46.14 3.29
N PHE A 138 -5.15 -45.81 2.02
CA PHE A 138 -4.11 -45.45 1.05
C PHE A 138 -3.43 -44.14 1.42
N ILE A 139 -4.23 -43.11 1.72
CA ILE A 139 -3.73 -41.78 2.08
C ILE A 139 -2.94 -41.82 3.40
N ASP A 140 -3.46 -42.48 4.43
CA ASP A 140 -2.80 -42.58 5.74
C ASP A 140 -1.49 -43.40 5.63
N THR A 141 -1.41 -44.38 4.73
CA THR A 141 -0.17 -45.14 4.47
C THR A 141 0.90 -44.26 3.81
N VAL A 142 0.52 -43.37 2.88
CA VAL A 142 1.48 -42.49 2.18
C VAL A 142 1.90 -41.30 3.04
N PHE A 143 0.95 -40.63 3.67
CA PHE A 143 1.17 -39.34 4.36
C PHE A 143 1.33 -39.48 5.87
N GLY A 144 1.09 -40.67 6.43
CA GLY A 144 1.07 -40.90 7.87
C GLY A 144 -0.22 -40.39 8.53
N CYS A 145 -0.35 -40.70 9.81
CA CYS A 145 -1.38 -40.16 10.71
C CYS A 145 -0.74 -39.79 12.05
N ASP A 146 -1.51 -39.23 12.98
CA ASP A 146 -1.00 -38.78 14.29
C ASP A 146 -0.29 -39.88 15.11
N LYS A 147 -0.54 -41.16 14.77
CA LYS A 147 0.02 -42.32 15.46
C LYS A 147 1.10 -43.06 14.67
N THR A 148 1.23 -42.81 13.36
CA THR A 148 2.11 -43.60 12.49
C THR A 148 2.70 -42.74 11.38
N GLU A 149 4.00 -42.88 11.14
CA GLU A 149 4.65 -42.27 10.00
C GLU A 149 4.18 -42.88 8.68
N GLY A 150 4.14 -42.06 7.63
CA GLY A 150 3.87 -42.50 6.28
C GLY A 150 5.14 -42.80 5.49
N VAL A 151 4.94 -43.15 4.21
CA VAL A 151 6.01 -43.25 3.21
C VAL A 151 6.76 -41.91 3.06
N LEU A 152 6.05 -40.78 3.03
CA LEU A 152 6.65 -39.45 2.84
C LEU A 152 7.38 -38.91 4.07
N ASP A 153 7.27 -39.60 5.20
CA ASP A 153 8.03 -39.31 6.42
C ASP A 153 9.41 -40.00 6.44
N ALA A 154 9.78 -40.65 5.33
CA ALA A 154 11.10 -41.21 5.14
C ALA A 154 12.22 -40.17 5.26
N GLU A 155 13.35 -40.61 5.82
CA GLU A 155 14.52 -39.76 6.05
C GLU A 155 15.25 -39.48 4.73
N ASP A 156 15.59 -40.53 4.00
CA ASP A 156 16.34 -40.50 2.75
C ASP A 156 15.73 -41.40 1.68
N GLU A 157 16.43 -41.52 0.55
CA GLU A 157 15.99 -42.33 -0.58
C GLU A 157 15.94 -43.83 -0.26
N GLU A 158 16.84 -44.36 0.58
CA GLU A 158 16.88 -45.77 0.95
C GLU A 158 15.70 -46.15 1.86
N ASP A 159 15.42 -45.32 2.87
CA ASP A 159 14.23 -45.44 3.73
C ASP A 159 12.95 -45.30 2.89
N PHE A 160 12.91 -44.34 1.96
CA PHE A 160 11.77 -44.17 1.05
C PHE A 160 11.49 -45.44 0.22
N GLN A 161 12.51 -46.05 -0.39
CA GLN A 161 12.33 -47.29 -1.16
C GLN A 161 11.84 -48.44 -0.28
N SER A 162 12.39 -48.57 0.94
CA SER A 162 11.99 -49.60 1.90
C SER A 162 10.52 -49.44 2.31
N ARG A 163 10.09 -48.22 2.62
CA ARG A 163 8.69 -47.90 2.95
C ARG A 163 7.76 -48.08 1.76
N MET A 164 8.22 -47.73 0.55
CA MET A 164 7.46 -47.95 -0.69
C MET A 164 7.21 -49.44 -0.95
N LEU A 165 8.19 -50.31 -0.73
CA LEU A 165 8.02 -51.76 -0.86
C LEU A 165 7.01 -52.30 0.16
N ALA A 166 7.09 -51.87 1.41
CA ALA A 166 6.13 -52.24 2.45
C ALA A 166 4.71 -51.73 2.14
N ALA A 167 4.59 -50.49 1.64
CA ALA A 167 3.32 -49.91 1.24
C ALA A 167 2.72 -50.68 0.05
N LYS A 168 3.53 -51.04 -0.94
CA LYS A 168 3.10 -51.82 -2.10
C LYS A 168 2.56 -53.20 -1.71
N ALA A 169 3.27 -53.91 -0.84
CA ALA A 169 2.83 -55.21 -0.34
C ALA A 169 1.46 -55.16 0.38
N LYS A 170 1.13 -54.01 0.98
CA LYS A 170 -0.15 -53.78 1.68
C LYS A 170 -1.24 -53.25 0.76
N LEU A 171 -0.93 -52.27 -0.08
CA LEU A 171 -1.92 -51.49 -0.84
C LEU A 171 -2.31 -52.16 -2.15
N ASP A 172 -1.40 -52.87 -2.83
CA ASP A 172 -1.71 -53.53 -4.11
C ASP A 172 -2.81 -54.59 -3.95
N PRO A 173 -2.75 -55.54 -2.98
CA PRO A 173 -3.82 -56.52 -2.79
C PRO A 173 -5.16 -55.87 -2.45
N LEU A 174 -5.14 -54.81 -1.63
CA LEU A 174 -6.34 -54.07 -1.23
C LEU A 174 -6.96 -53.32 -2.42
N GLU A 175 -6.15 -52.74 -3.31
CA GLU A 175 -6.62 -52.11 -4.53
C GLU A 175 -7.30 -53.14 -5.44
N VAL A 176 -6.71 -54.33 -5.61
CA VAL A 176 -7.32 -55.42 -6.38
C VAL A 176 -8.64 -55.88 -5.77
N GLU A 177 -8.69 -56.04 -4.45
CA GLU A 177 -9.92 -56.45 -3.73
C GLU A 177 -11.07 -55.45 -3.95
N ILE A 178 -10.77 -54.14 -3.90
CA ILE A 178 -11.79 -53.10 -4.02
C ILE A 178 -12.22 -52.88 -5.48
N THR A 179 -11.26 -52.92 -6.41
CA THR A 179 -11.48 -52.48 -7.80
C THR A 179 -11.66 -53.64 -8.79
N CYS A 180 -11.25 -54.86 -8.42
CA CYS A 180 -11.12 -56.02 -9.29
C CYS A 180 -10.24 -55.76 -10.54
N LYS A 181 -9.29 -54.82 -10.44
CA LYS A 181 -8.38 -54.42 -11.53
C LYS A 181 -6.92 -54.60 -11.12
N LYS A 182 -6.01 -54.46 -12.09
CA LYS A 182 -4.57 -54.38 -11.83
C LYS A 182 -4.27 -53.13 -10.98
N PRO A 183 -3.42 -53.23 -9.95
CA PRO A 183 -3.11 -52.09 -9.10
C PRO A 183 -2.33 -51.03 -9.87
N GLU A 184 -2.73 -49.77 -9.71
CA GLU A 184 -2.13 -48.61 -10.38
C GLU A 184 -1.70 -47.52 -9.40
N PHE A 185 -2.15 -47.54 -8.14
CA PHE A 185 -1.84 -46.47 -7.19
C PHE A 185 -0.37 -46.47 -6.75
N CYS A 186 0.18 -47.61 -6.36
CA CYS A 186 1.61 -47.69 -6.01
C CYS A 186 2.51 -47.38 -7.22
N LEU A 187 2.11 -47.82 -8.42
CA LEU A 187 2.80 -47.46 -9.66
C LEU A 187 2.78 -45.93 -9.91
N TYR A 188 1.69 -45.26 -9.57
CA TYR A 188 1.63 -43.79 -9.63
C TYR A 188 2.66 -43.15 -8.69
N LEU A 189 2.82 -43.65 -7.46
CA LEU A 189 3.83 -43.15 -6.52
C LEU A 189 5.25 -43.43 -7.02
N GLU A 190 5.51 -44.63 -7.56
CA GLU A 190 6.80 -45.00 -8.17
C GLU A 190 7.16 -44.07 -9.33
N ASN A 191 6.20 -43.73 -10.19
CA ASN A 191 6.39 -42.77 -11.28
C ASN A 191 6.70 -41.33 -10.80
N HIS A 192 6.36 -41.01 -9.54
CA HIS A 192 6.66 -39.72 -8.92
C HIS A 192 7.82 -39.80 -7.92
N SER A 193 8.51 -40.95 -7.81
CA SER A 193 9.61 -41.20 -6.88
C SER A 193 10.64 -40.08 -6.91
N LYS A 194 11.14 -39.71 -8.09
CA LYS A 194 12.12 -38.63 -8.26
C LYS A 194 11.64 -37.30 -7.68
N MET A 195 10.38 -36.94 -7.86
CA MET A 195 9.83 -35.70 -7.29
C MET A 195 9.71 -35.80 -5.78
N ILE A 196 9.26 -36.95 -5.27
CA ILE A 196 9.13 -37.21 -3.83
C ILE A 196 10.51 -37.11 -3.15
N THR A 197 11.52 -37.80 -3.69
CA THR A 197 12.87 -37.84 -3.14
C THR A 197 13.51 -36.44 -3.12
N THR A 198 13.33 -35.66 -4.19
CA THR A 198 13.95 -34.32 -4.27
C THR A 198 13.19 -33.23 -3.53
N CYS A 199 11.88 -33.38 -3.30
CA CYS A 199 11.02 -32.26 -2.88
C CYS A 199 10.18 -32.49 -1.62
N MET A 200 10.13 -33.70 -1.05
CA MET A 200 9.20 -34.04 0.04
C MET A 200 9.83 -34.77 1.24
N LEU A 201 10.94 -35.49 1.06
CA LEU A 201 11.58 -36.25 2.15
C LEU A 201 12.10 -35.35 3.29
N ALA A 202 12.43 -35.94 4.43
CA ALA A 202 12.94 -35.19 5.58
C ALA A 202 14.23 -34.43 5.23
N THR A 203 15.20 -35.11 4.61
CA THR A 203 16.45 -34.51 4.12
C THR A 203 16.22 -33.32 3.19
N ALA A 204 15.29 -33.42 2.24
CA ALA A 204 14.94 -32.30 1.35
C ALA A 204 14.32 -31.12 2.12
N ARG A 205 13.45 -31.39 3.10
CA ARG A 205 12.84 -30.37 3.96
C ARG A 205 13.88 -29.67 4.84
N GLU A 206 14.83 -30.41 5.40
CA GLU A 206 15.94 -29.87 6.20
C GLU A 206 16.84 -28.97 5.37
N GLN A 207 17.26 -29.43 4.18
CA GLN A 207 18.07 -28.63 3.24
C GLN A 207 17.37 -27.35 2.79
N ALA A 208 16.05 -27.37 2.70
CA ALA A 208 15.23 -26.21 2.35
C ALA A 208 15.00 -25.23 3.51
N GLY A 209 15.47 -25.55 4.73
CA GLY A 209 15.33 -24.70 5.89
C GLY A 209 13.96 -24.79 6.59
N MET A 210 13.28 -25.93 6.49
CA MET A 210 12.04 -26.15 7.24
C MET A 210 12.33 -26.33 8.74
N PRO A 211 11.52 -25.75 9.65
CA PRO A 211 11.72 -25.91 11.08
C PRO A 211 11.47 -27.35 11.52
N ASN A 212 12.18 -27.80 12.55
CA ASN A 212 11.96 -29.11 13.14
C ASN A 212 10.66 -29.14 13.93
N THR A 213 9.95 -30.27 13.84
CA THR A 213 8.81 -30.60 14.69
C THR A 213 9.27 -30.98 16.08
N ASN A 214 8.34 -31.09 17.02
CA ASN A 214 8.60 -31.55 18.40
C ASN A 214 9.23 -32.95 18.46
N PHE A 215 9.17 -33.72 17.37
CA PHE A 215 9.77 -35.05 17.24
C PHE A 215 11.15 -35.03 16.57
N GLY A 216 11.75 -33.85 16.38
CA GLY A 216 13.09 -33.69 15.82
C GLY A 216 13.20 -33.77 14.29
N LYS A 217 12.13 -34.15 13.58
CA LYS A 217 12.10 -34.18 12.10
C LYS A 217 11.62 -32.87 11.50
N ALA A 218 12.16 -32.47 10.35
CA ALA A 218 11.71 -31.28 9.64
C ALA A 218 10.21 -31.31 9.29
N ALA A 219 9.52 -30.19 9.53
CA ALA A 219 8.08 -30.08 9.36
C ALA A 219 7.62 -30.27 7.91
N LYS A 220 6.43 -30.87 7.74
CA LYS A 220 5.77 -30.99 6.43
C LYS A 220 5.53 -29.60 5.84
N CYS A 221 5.80 -29.45 4.55
CA CYS A 221 5.69 -28.16 3.88
C CYS A 221 4.29 -27.96 3.26
N TYR A 222 3.73 -26.76 3.46
CA TYR A 222 2.42 -26.38 2.97
C TYR A 222 2.45 -24.98 2.35
N SER A 223 1.63 -24.76 1.32
CA SER A 223 1.43 -23.46 0.65
C SER A 223 0.55 -22.49 1.44
N ASN A 224 0.33 -22.72 2.74
CA ASN A 224 -0.51 -21.88 3.61
C ASN A 224 -0.08 -20.39 3.57
N GLN A 225 1.21 -20.13 3.34
CA GLN A 225 1.73 -18.77 3.20
C GLN A 225 1.12 -18.05 2.00
N SER A 226 1.22 -18.69 0.83
CA SER A 226 0.65 -18.18 -0.40
C SER A 226 -0.87 -18.10 -0.34
N GLU A 227 -1.54 -19.14 0.16
CA GLU A 227 -3.00 -19.16 0.33
C GLU A 227 -3.48 -18.00 1.22
N SER A 228 -2.77 -17.73 2.33
CA SER A 228 -3.12 -16.62 3.23
C SER A 228 -2.97 -15.26 2.56
N ILE A 229 -1.93 -15.04 1.75
CA ILE A 229 -1.72 -13.77 1.06
C ILE A 229 -2.70 -13.63 -0.11
N ASN A 230 -2.93 -14.69 -0.88
CA ASN A 230 -3.94 -14.73 -1.93
C ASN A 230 -5.31 -14.36 -1.37
N ASN A 231 -5.68 -14.90 -0.20
CA ASN A 231 -6.92 -14.51 0.49
C ASN A 231 -6.96 -13.03 0.90
N LYS A 232 -5.84 -12.45 1.37
CA LYS A 232 -5.76 -11.01 1.69
C LYS A 232 -5.95 -10.15 0.43
N LEU A 233 -5.28 -10.50 -0.67
CA LEU A 233 -5.41 -9.81 -1.96
C LEU A 233 -6.86 -9.91 -2.47
N THR A 234 -7.48 -11.09 -2.42
CA THR A 234 -8.87 -11.30 -2.86
C THR A 234 -9.85 -10.48 -2.03
N ARG A 235 -9.70 -10.44 -0.70
CA ARG A 235 -10.53 -9.60 0.17
C ARG A 235 -10.38 -8.11 -0.11
N ALA A 236 -9.17 -7.64 -0.35
CA ALA A 236 -8.92 -6.25 -0.73
C ALA A 236 -9.59 -5.92 -2.07
N LYS A 237 -9.51 -6.82 -3.06
CA LYS A 237 -10.26 -6.71 -4.32
C LYS A 237 -11.78 -6.62 -4.07
N GLU A 238 -12.34 -7.54 -3.29
CA GLU A 238 -13.79 -7.59 -2.99
C GLU A 238 -14.28 -6.31 -2.29
N ALA A 239 -13.50 -5.76 -1.36
CA ALA A 239 -13.83 -4.51 -0.68
C ALA A 239 -14.00 -3.33 -1.65
N ILE A 240 -13.21 -3.29 -2.73
CA ILE A 240 -13.30 -2.26 -3.78
C ILE A 240 -14.47 -2.54 -4.72
N SER A 241 -14.65 -3.80 -5.14
CA SER A 241 -15.73 -4.19 -6.06
C SER A 241 -17.13 -3.93 -5.49
N ASN A 242 -17.30 -4.05 -4.16
CA ASN A 242 -18.57 -3.73 -3.49
C ASN A 242 -18.95 -2.23 -3.52
N ILE A 243 -18.00 -1.34 -3.85
CA ILE A 243 -18.21 0.11 -3.94
C ILE A 243 -18.68 0.55 -5.34
N GLY A 244 -18.50 -0.29 -6.37
CA GLY A 244 -18.87 0.03 -7.75
C GLY A 244 -19.45 -1.16 -8.50
N LYS A 245 -20.76 -1.12 -8.79
CA LYS A 245 -21.42 -2.11 -9.64
C LYS A 245 -20.68 -2.25 -10.99
N ASN A 246 -20.39 -3.50 -11.39
CA ASN A 246 -19.95 -3.94 -12.73
C ASN A 246 -18.53 -3.58 -13.20
N LYS A 247 -17.49 -4.06 -12.50
CA LYS A 247 -16.21 -4.38 -13.19
C LYS A 247 -15.70 -5.74 -12.73
N ASP A 248 -16.02 -6.79 -13.49
CA ASP A 248 -15.41 -8.12 -13.34
C ASP A 248 -13.90 -8.13 -13.60
N THR A 249 -13.35 -7.04 -14.16
CA THR A 249 -11.93 -6.96 -14.50
C THR A 249 -11.32 -5.65 -14.01
N MET A 250 -10.39 -5.77 -13.06
CA MET A 250 -9.61 -4.68 -12.50
C MET A 250 -8.39 -4.42 -13.39
N THR A 251 -8.06 -3.15 -13.65
CA THR A 251 -6.86 -2.77 -14.39
C THR A 251 -5.60 -2.99 -13.56
N LYS A 252 -4.42 -3.09 -14.20
CA LYS A 252 -3.15 -3.26 -13.49
C LYS A 252 -2.89 -2.15 -12.46
N LEU A 253 -3.25 -0.91 -12.81
CA LEU A 253 -3.06 0.24 -11.91
C LEU A 253 -4.00 0.18 -10.71
N GLU A 254 -5.27 -0.18 -10.92
CA GLU A 254 -6.23 -0.41 -9.84
C GLU A 254 -5.74 -1.55 -8.93
N PHE A 255 -5.24 -2.67 -9.49
CA PHE A 255 -4.65 -3.73 -8.67
C PHE A 255 -3.43 -3.24 -7.87
N THR A 256 -2.48 -2.58 -8.52
CA THR A 256 -1.26 -2.12 -7.84
C THR A 256 -1.59 -1.17 -6.70
N ARG A 257 -2.43 -0.16 -6.93
CA ARG A 257 -2.72 0.87 -5.94
C ARG A 257 -3.73 0.43 -4.89
N ASP A 258 -4.84 -0.14 -5.33
CA ASP A 258 -5.99 -0.36 -4.45
C ASP A 258 -5.94 -1.71 -3.74
N VAL A 259 -5.18 -2.69 -4.27
CA VAL A 259 -5.07 -4.03 -3.69
C VAL A 259 -3.67 -4.29 -3.15
N PHE A 260 -2.65 -4.20 -4.00
CA PHE A 260 -1.28 -4.57 -3.62
C PHE A 260 -0.68 -3.60 -2.58
N GLU A 261 -0.68 -2.29 -2.89
CA GLU A 261 -0.18 -1.25 -1.98
C GLU A 261 -1.01 -1.18 -0.69
N GLU A 262 -2.32 -1.45 -0.75
CA GLU A 262 -3.19 -1.50 0.43
C GLU A 262 -2.82 -2.65 1.36
N VAL A 263 -2.65 -3.86 0.81
CA VAL A 263 -2.25 -5.04 1.60
C VAL A 263 -0.85 -4.84 2.19
N ASP A 264 0.12 -4.36 1.41
CA ASP A 264 1.46 -4.06 1.93
C ASP A 264 1.41 -2.98 3.02
N ARG A 265 0.68 -1.88 2.80
CA ARG A 265 0.54 -0.80 3.78
C ARG A 265 -0.03 -1.30 5.10
N HIS A 266 -1.11 -2.07 5.09
CA HIS A 266 -1.68 -2.67 6.30
C HIS A 266 -0.66 -3.55 7.04
N GLN A 267 0.12 -4.36 6.31
CA GLN A 267 1.16 -5.19 6.92
C GLN A 267 2.29 -4.35 7.54
N GLN A 268 2.71 -3.26 6.89
CA GLN A 268 3.72 -2.35 7.45
C GLN A 268 3.20 -1.57 8.65
N GLU A 269 1.92 -1.17 8.64
CA GLU A 269 1.27 -0.50 9.78
C GLU A 269 1.21 -1.41 11.00
N GLU A 270 0.74 -2.66 10.86
CA GLU A 270 0.74 -3.62 11.95
C GLU A 270 2.17 -3.97 12.44
N LEU A 271 3.16 -4.01 11.54
CA LEU A 271 4.57 -4.16 11.94
C LEU A 271 5.04 -2.98 12.80
N MET A 272 4.76 -1.74 12.39
CA MET A 272 5.10 -0.54 13.18
C MET A 272 4.43 -0.56 14.55
N LEU A 273 3.16 -0.96 14.60
CA LEU A 273 2.44 -1.10 15.86
C LEU A 273 3.02 -2.24 16.72
N ALA A 274 3.57 -3.29 16.13
CA ALA A 274 4.20 -4.39 16.86
C ALA A 274 5.49 -3.92 17.55
N ILE A 275 6.27 -3.04 16.91
CA ILE A 275 7.50 -2.46 17.47
C ILE A 275 7.21 -1.73 18.79
N CYS A 276 6.06 -1.05 18.91
CA CYS A 276 5.66 -0.35 20.13
C CYS A 276 4.69 -1.14 21.04
N GLY A 277 4.45 -2.43 20.73
CA GLY A 277 3.57 -3.30 21.51
C GLY A 277 2.08 -3.01 21.38
N LEU A 278 1.65 -2.19 20.41
CA LEU A 278 0.26 -1.78 20.19
C LEU A 278 -0.45 -2.57 19.07
N SER A 279 0.26 -3.40 18.32
CA SER A 279 -0.35 -4.19 17.22
C SER A 279 -1.39 -5.16 17.75
N SER A 280 -2.50 -5.30 17.02
CA SER A 280 -3.53 -6.28 17.32
C SER A 280 -3.25 -7.64 16.68
N GLU A 281 -2.49 -7.67 15.59
CA GLU A 281 -2.18 -8.89 14.84
C GLU A 281 -0.85 -9.55 15.23
N PHE A 282 0.16 -8.73 15.55
CA PHE A 282 1.54 -9.17 15.68
C PHE A 282 2.17 -8.74 17.01
N GLU A 283 3.19 -9.51 17.39
CA GLU A 283 4.14 -9.18 18.44
C GLU A 283 5.56 -9.46 17.94
N LEU A 284 6.56 -8.86 18.59
CA LEU A 284 7.95 -9.11 18.25
C LEU A 284 8.35 -10.52 18.69
N ALA A 285 9.13 -11.20 17.85
CA ALA A 285 9.71 -12.49 18.20
C ALA A 285 10.79 -12.32 19.29
N GLU A 286 11.04 -13.35 20.08
CA GLU A 286 12.02 -13.33 21.20
C GLU A 286 13.41 -12.81 20.78
N ILE A 287 13.86 -13.19 19.58
CA ILE A 287 15.13 -12.77 18.99
C ILE A 287 15.26 -11.24 18.84
N VAL A 288 14.16 -10.51 18.78
CA VAL A 288 14.13 -9.03 18.63
C VAL A 288 13.26 -8.33 19.67
N ASP A 289 12.78 -9.01 20.71
CA ASP A 289 11.95 -8.37 21.72
C ASP A 289 12.69 -7.23 22.45
N TYR A 290 14.04 -7.29 22.51
CA TYR A 290 14.86 -6.24 23.11
C TYR A 290 14.83 -4.88 22.37
N VAL A 291 14.41 -4.84 21.09
CA VAL A 291 14.23 -3.58 20.34
C VAL A 291 12.83 -3.01 20.44
N LYS A 292 11.94 -3.68 21.20
CA LYS A 292 10.60 -3.18 21.47
C LYS A 292 10.68 -1.86 22.21
N LEU A 293 9.89 -0.89 21.76
CA LEU A 293 9.71 0.37 22.46
C LEU A 293 8.43 0.33 23.27
N SER A 294 8.42 0.95 24.44
CA SER A 294 7.15 1.23 25.13
C SER A 294 6.32 2.24 24.31
N PRO A 295 4.99 2.27 24.47
CA PRO A 295 4.15 3.28 23.83
C PRO A 295 4.65 4.71 24.09
N ASP A 296 5.05 5.02 25.33
CA ASP A 296 5.55 6.34 25.72
C ASP A 296 6.81 6.70 24.92
N GLN A 297 7.82 5.83 24.93
CA GLN A 297 9.04 6.03 24.14
C GLN A 297 8.75 6.18 22.64
N TRP A 298 7.81 5.40 22.11
CA TRP A 298 7.41 5.49 20.71
C TRP A 298 6.75 6.82 20.38
N PHE A 299 5.87 7.31 21.28
CA PHE A 299 5.16 8.56 21.07
C PHE A 299 6.02 9.80 21.33
N ASP A 300 7.08 9.68 22.13
CA ASP A 300 8.12 10.70 22.29
C ASP A 300 8.95 10.89 21.01
N LEU A 301 9.14 9.83 20.21
CA LEU A 301 9.75 9.96 18.89
C LEU A 301 8.85 10.77 17.95
N SER A 302 9.45 11.67 17.17
CA SER A 302 8.78 12.34 16.07
C SER A 302 8.34 11.35 14.97
N PRO A 303 7.37 11.72 14.11
CA PRO A 303 6.98 10.88 12.97
C PRO A 303 8.14 10.49 12.05
N HIS A 304 9.17 11.33 11.94
CA HIS A 304 10.36 11.03 11.14
C HIS A 304 11.26 10.00 11.85
N GLU A 305 11.52 10.20 13.14
CA GLU A 305 12.30 9.26 13.95
C GLU A 305 11.65 7.87 13.98
N ARG A 306 10.32 7.80 14.09
CA ARG A 306 9.59 6.53 13.97
C ARG A 306 9.83 5.85 12.63
N LYS A 307 9.76 6.60 11.52
CA LYS A 307 10.08 6.07 10.17
C LYS A 307 11.52 5.58 10.07
N LEU A 308 12.48 6.33 10.61
CA LEU A 308 13.88 5.91 10.64
C LEU A 308 14.08 4.66 11.49
N TYR A 309 13.42 4.57 12.65
CA TYR A 309 13.48 3.40 13.53
C TYR A 309 12.91 2.16 12.84
N THR A 310 11.71 2.27 12.26
CA THR A 310 11.09 1.18 11.48
C THR A 310 11.97 0.77 10.30
N LYS A 311 12.56 1.74 9.59
CA LYS A 311 13.48 1.45 8.50
C LYS A 311 14.72 0.69 9.00
N ALA A 312 15.33 1.14 10.08
CA ALA A 312 16.49 0.46 10.68
C ALA A 312 16.13 -0.95 11.18
N PHE A 313 14.91 -1.15 11.70
CA PHE A 313 14.38 -2.47 12.07
C PHE A 313 14.24 -3.40 10.84
N ASN A 314 13.71 -2.87 9.74
CA ASN A 314 13.57 -3.61 8.48
C ASN A 314 14.92 -3.90 7.81
N GLU A 315 15.94 -3.08 8.04
CA GLU A 315 17.30 -3.27 7.52
C GLU A 315 18.18 -4.17 8.40
N MET A 316 17.78 -4.45 9.65
CA MET A 316 18.56 -5.26 10.59
C MET A 316 18.67 -6.72 10.12
N SER A 317 19.87 -7.21 9.87
CA SER A 317 20.06 -8.62 9.50
C SER A 317 19.76 -9.59 10.66
N VAL A 318 19.52 -10.86 10.33
CA VAL A 318 19.35 -11.93 11.35
C VAL A 318 20.57 -12.04 12.27
N GLN A 319 21.78 -11.93 11.71
CA GLN A 319 23.02 -12.01 12.49
C GLN A 319 23.19 -10.84 13.45
N GLU A 320 22.78 -9.64 13.06
CA GLU A 320 22.78 -8.48 13.95
C GLU A 320 21.76 -8.61 15.06
N ALA A 321 20.58 -9.16 14.76
CA ALA A 321 19.56 -9.42 15.77
C ALA A 321 20.04 -10.43 16.83
N LEU A 322 20.69 -11.52 16.41
CA LEU A 322 21.30 -12.51 17.30
C LEU A 322 22.39 -11.89 18.19
N LYS A 323 23.16 -10.93 17.66
CA LYS A 323 24.17 -10.17 18.42
C LYS A 323 23.57 -9.08 19.32
N ARG A 324 22.23 -9.00 19.41
CA ARG A 324 21.48 -7.99 20.16
C ARG A 324 21.85 -6.55 19.79
N LYS A 325 22.05 -6.28 18.50
CA LYS A 325 22.36 -4.93 17.99
C LYS A 325 21.18 -3.99 18.24
N ASN A 326 21.37 -3.01 19.12
CA ASN A 326 20.37 -1.96 19.34
C ASN A 326 20.20 -1.05 18.11
N ILE A 327 18.99 -0.50 17.97
CA ILE A 327 18.66 0.51 16.97
C ILE A 327 18.88 1.89 17.60
N ALA A 328 19.88 2.63 17.10
CA ALA A 328 20.13 4.01 17.49
C ALA A 328 19.78 4.94 16.32
N ILE A 329 18.87 5.89 16.55
CA ILE A 329 18.55 6.92 15.57
C ILE A 329 19.66 7.98 15.64
N LYS A 330 20.52 8.06 14.62
CA LYS A 330 21.48 9.15 14.52
C LYS A 330 20.72 10.41 14.12
N ASN A 331 20.84 11.48 14.90
CA ASN A 331 20.38 12.83 14.55
C ASN A 331 21.10 13.30 13.28
N MET A 332 20.59 12.94 12.10
CA MET A 332 20.97 13.61 10.87
C MET A 332 20.29 14.97 10.87
N ALA A 333 21.09 16.02 10.68
CA ALA A 333 20.59 17.39 10.56
C ALA A 333 19.45 17.42 9.54
N TYR A 334 18.30 17.84 10.03
CA TYR A 334 17.06 17.99 9.31
C TYR A 334 17.26 18.96 8.14
N LEU A 335 17.38 18.43 6.92
CA LEU A 335 16.90 19.14 5.75
C LEU A 335 15.41 18.83 5.68
N GLU A 336 14.65 19.75 6.27
CA GLU A 336 13.21 19.89 6.18
C GLU A 336 12.73 19.48 4.78
N GLU A 337 12.27 18.23 4.61
CA GLU A 337 11.42 17.87 3.48
C GLU A 337 10.12 18.63 3.69
N ASN A 338 10.14 19.88 3.26
CA ASN A 338 8.96 20.73 3.25
C ASN A 338 7.83 19.95 2.57
N GLU A 339 6.76 19.73 3.31
CA GLU A 339 5.50 19.15 2.84
C GLU A 339 4.97 19.94 1.61
N TYR A 340 5.46 21.18 1.45
CA TYR A 340 5.27 22.05 0.31
C TYR A 340 6.61 22.48 -0.35
N LYS A 341 6.93 21.90 -1.50
CA LYS A 341 8.02 22.32 -2.38
C LYS A 341 7.68 23.64 -3.06
N GLN A 342 8.54 24.64 -2.88
CA GLN A 342 8.55 25.87 -3.67
C GLN A 342 9.52 25.73 -4.85
N PHE A 343 9.40 26.60 -5.84
CA PHE A 343 10.41 26.68 -6.90
C PHE A 343 11.74 27.18 -6.35
N SER A 344 12.85 26.62 -6.84
CA SER A 344 14.22 27.04 -6.56
C SER A 344 14.53 28.50 -6.92
N LEU A 345 13.68 29.12 -7.74
CA LEU A 345 13.79 30.52 -8.18
C LEU A 345 12.45 31.23 -8.07
N ASP A 346 12.48 32.56 -7.91
CA ASP A 346 11.30 33.39 -8.12
C ASP A 346 10.96 33.43 -9.62
N VAL A 347 10.15 32.45 -10.04
CA VAL A 347 9.66 32.31 -11.40
C VAL A 347 8.79 33.52 -11.78
N LYS A 348 8.02 34.09 -10.84
CA LYS A 348 7.14 35.23 -11.10
C LYS A 348 7.99 36.46 -11.45
N GLN A 349 9.00 36.77 -10.66
CA GLN A 349 9.92 37.89 -10.93
C GLN A 349 10.77 37.67 -12.19
N SER A 350 11.18 36.42 -12.46
CA SER A 350 11.97 36.08 -13.65
C SER A 350 11.21 36.22 -14.97
N LEU A 351 9.88 36.10 -14.94
CA LEU A 351 8.99 36.19 -16.11
C LEU A 351 8.34 37.57 -16.29
N LYS A 352 8.30 38.43 -15.25
CA LYS A 352 7.77 39.81 -15.29
C LYS A 352 8.34 40.70 -16.41
N PRO A 353 9.63 40.61 -16.79
CA PRO A 353 10.19 41.42 -17.89
C PRO A 353 9.70 41.05 -19.29
N MET A 354 8.91 39.97 -19.46
CA MET A 354 8.48 39.51 -20.78
C MET A 354 7.17 40.18 -21.21
N GLU A 355 7.24 41.11 -22.18
CA GLU A 355 6.08 41.86 -22.73
C GLU A 355 4.94 40.98 -23.29
N SER A 356 5.20 39.70 -23.57
CA SER A 356 4.23 38.76 -24.16
C SER A 356 3.34 38.04 -23.14
N TRP A 357 3.54 38.25 -21.83
CA TRP A 357 2.81 37.56 -20.77
C TRP A 357 2.14 38.53 -19.81
N SER A 358 0.82 38.44 -19.66
CA SER A 358 0.11 39.18 -18.63
C SER A 358 0.42 38.61 -17.24
N GLU A 359 0.47 39.49 -16.24
CA GLU A 359 0.72 39.11 -14.84
C GLU A 359 -0.29 38.06 -14.34
N VAL A 360 -1.56 38.19 -14.74
CA VAL A 360 -2.63 37.22 -14.44
C VAL A 360 -2.30 35.83 -14.97
N LEU A 361 -1.74 35.73 -16.18
CA LEU A 361 -1.39 34.46 -16.78
C LEU A 361 -0.13 33.85 -16.15
N ILE A 362 0.87 34.68 -15.82
CA ILE A 362 2.09 34.23 -15.12
C ILE A 362 1.71 33.60 -13.79
N ASN A 363 0.89 34.30 -12.99
CA ASN A 363 0.43 33.79 -11.70
C ASN A 363 -0.33 32.46 -11.87
N ALA A 364 -1.31 32.41 -12.77
CA ALA A 364 -2.09 31.19 -13.00
C ALA A 364 -1.25 29.99 -13.49
N VAL A 365 -0.19 30.22 -14.26
CA VAL A 365 0.69 29.16 -14.75
C VAL A 365 1.64 28.68 -13.65
N VAL A 366 2.21 29.60 -12.86
CA VAL A 366 3.12 29.29 -11.75
C VAL A 366 2.38 28.55 -10.63
N ASP A 367 1.21 29.04 -10.22
CA ASP A 367 0.44 28.44 -9.12
C ASP A 367 0.01 27.01 -9.49
N ARG A 368 -0.45 26.79 -10.73
CA ARG A 368 -0.78 25.44 -11.23
C ARG A 368 0.44 24.55 -11.43
N ALA A 369 1.63 25.11 -11.63
CA ALA A 369 2.86 24.33 -11.71
C ALA A 369 3.33 23.92 -10.30
N LEU A 370 3.17 24.79 -9.30
CA LEU A 370 3.36 24.48 -7.88
C LEU A 370 2.39 23.40 -7.40
N GLU A 371 1.12 23.45 -7.81
CA GLU A 371 0.15 22.38 -7.54
C GLU A 371 0.58 21.03 -8.12
N LEU A 372 1.26 21.01 -9.27
CA LEU A 372 1.79 19.78 -9.87
C LEU A 372 3.04 19.29 -9.13
N LEU A 373 3.94 20.21 -8.75
CA LEU A 373 5.17 19.92 -8.02
C LEU A 373 4.88 19.29 -6.64
N ASN A 374 3.81 19.75 -5.99
CA ASN A 374 3.35 19.30 -4.69
C ASN A 374 2.36 18.13 -4.73
N CYS A 375 2.15 17.53 -5.91
CA CYS A 375 1.35 16.31 -6.06
C CYS A 375 2.20 15.22 -6.72
N PRO A 376 2.93 14.40 -5.94
CA PRO A 376 3.86 13.38 -6.46
C PRO A 376 3.18 12.39 -7.43
N CYS A 377 1.89 12.11 -7.22
CA CYS A 377 1.09 11.22 -8.07
C CYS A 377 0.72 11.80 -9.44
N LYS A 378 1.01 13.08 -9.71
CA LYS A 378 0.67 13.76 -10.97
C LYS A 378 1.83 13.87 -11.94
N VAL A 379 3.05 13.51 -11.53
CA VAL A 379 4.24 13.57 -12.38
C VAL A 379 5.01 12.28 -12.25
N GLN A 380 5.11 11.52 -13.33
CA GLN A 380 5.80 10.23 -13.34
C GLN A 380 6.86 10.19 -14.42
N ARG A 381 8.04 9.65 -14.11
CA ARG A 381 9.08 9.40 -15.10
C ARG A 381 8.73 8.16 -15.93
N GLU A 382 8.85 8.26 -17.25
CA GLU A 382 8.69 7.12 -18.17
C GLU A 382 9.89 6.17 -17.96
N PRO A 383 9.65 4.88 -17.63
CA PRO A 383 10.73 3.92 -17.52
C PRO A 383 11.35 3.68 -18.91
N SER A 384 12.67 3.65 -18.97
CA SER A 384 13.41 3.37 -20.20
C SER A 384 14.50 2.34 -19.93
N THR A 385 14.66 1.40 -20.86
CA THR A 385 15.67 0.34 -20.83
C THR A 385 17.01 0.79 -21.42
N ASP A 386 17.06 1.96 -22.06
CA ASP A 386 18.26 2.53 -22.66
C ASP A 386 18.86 3.60 -21.74
N VAL A 387 20.11 3.38 -21.31
CA VAL A 387 20.86 4.26 -20.42
C VAL A 387 21.10 5.64 -21.05
N ASN A 388 21.11 5.72 -22.39
CA ASN A 388 21.29 6.96 -23.15
C ASN A 388 19.97 7.62 -23.57
N ALA A 389 18.81 7.03 -23.23
CA ALA A 389 17.53 7.61 -23.58
C ALA A 389 17.28 8.92 -22.82
N ARG A 390 16.68 9.89 -23.53
CA ARG A 390 16.32 11.18 -22.94
C ARG A 390 15.28 10.99 -21.85
N LYS A 391 15.52 11.62 -20.69
CA LYS A 391 14.57 11.60 -19.58
C LYS A 391 13.23 12.18 -20.04
N THR A 392 12.19 11.41 -19.83
CA THR A 392 10.84 11.77 -20.26
C THR A 392 9.85 11.56 -19.13
N TYR A 393 8.91 12.49 -19.00
CA TYR A 393 7.92 12.57 -17.92
C TYR A 393 6.51 12.56 -18.48
N LEU A 394 5.61 11.89 -17.78
CA LEU A 394 4.17 11.93 -17.97
C LEU A 394 3.59 12.83 -16.88
N VAL A 395 2.91 13.91 -17.30
CA VAL A 395 2.34 14.90 -16.38
C VAL A 395 0.82 14.87 -16.51
N ALA A 396 0.11 14.66 -15.41
CA ALA A 396 -1.33 14.52 -15.37
C ALA A 396 -2.04 15.80 -15.84
N ALA A 397 -3.09 15.60 -16.65
CA ALA A 397 -3.80 16.68 -17.31
C ALA A 397 -5.28 16.31 -17.52
N LYS A 398 -6.18 17.20 -17.10
CA LYS A 398 -7.65 16.98 -17.15
C LYS A 398 -8.24 17.27 -18.55
N ASP A 399 -7.50 17.98 -19.38
CA ASP A 399 -7.91 18.54 -20.68
C ASP A 399 -7.57 17.63 -21.88
N THR A 400 -7.16 16.38 -21.62
CA THR A 400 -6.79 15.42 -22.66
C THR A 400 -7.47 14.08 -22.44
N LYS A 401 -7.92 13.44 -23.53
CA LYS A 401 -8.54 12.11 -23.52
C LYS A 401 -7.62 11.03 -22.90
N LYS A 402 -6.30 11.25 -22.95
CA LYS A 402 -5.30 10.34 -22.37
C LYS A 402 -5.07 10.55 -20.87
N GLY A 403 -5.55 11.67 -20.30
CA GLY A 403 -5.33 12.04 -18.90
C GLY A 403 -3.94 12.60 -18.57
N TRP A 404 -3.03 12.75 -19.55
CA TRP A 404 -1.66 13.24 -19.34
C TRP A 404 -1.03 13.85 -20.60
N TYR A 405 0.04 14.64 -20.41
CA TYR A 405 0.93 15.15 -21.46
C TYR A 405 2.37 14.69 -21.25
N LYS A 406 3.10 14.49 -22.36
CA LYS A 406 4.50 14.04 -22.37
C LYS A 406 5.44 15.24 -22.29
N CYS A 407 6.41 15.21 -21.38
CA CYS A 407 7.44 16.23 -21.20
C CYS A 407 8.83 15.62 -21.39
N VAL A 408 9.55 16.05 -22.41
CA VAL A 408 10.90 15.54 -22.75
C VAL A 408 11.96 16.54 -22.29
N VAL A 409 12.95 16.06 -21.55
CA VAL A 409 14.02 16.87 -20.96
C VAL A 409 15.21 16.94 -21.91
N TYR A 410 15.69 18.15 -22.18
CA TYR A 410 16.90 18.48 -22.93
C TYR A 410 17.90 19.20 -22.02
N LYS A 411 19.17 19.26 -22.44
CA LYS A 411 20.30 19.82 -21.65
C LYS A 411 20.06 21.22 -21.06
N GLY A 412 19.16 22.02 -21.64
CA GLY A 412 18.84 23.35 -21.12
C GLY A 412 17.35 23.70 -21.13
N HIS A 413 16.45 22.71 -21.35
CA HIS A 413 15.02 22.98 -21.38
C HIS A 413 14.14 21.74 -21.37
N VAL A 414 12.85 21.92 -21.08
CA VAL A 414 11.82 20.88 -21.19
C VAL A 414 10.85 21.18 -22.33
N ASN A 415 10.57 20.21 -23.19
CA ASN A 415 9.51 20.29 -24.21
C ASN A 415 8.27 19.54 -23.75
N CYS A 416 7.09 20.19 -23.78
CA CYS A 416 5.83 19.55 -23.43
C CYS A 416 4.94 19.36 -24.66
N SER A 417 4.22 18.23 -24.72
CA SER A 417 3.27 17.92 -25.80
C SER A 417 1.91 18.61 -25.66
N CYS A 418 1.71 19.49 -24.66
CA CYS A 418 0.43 20.15 -24.44
C CYS A 418 0.21 21.32 -25.43
N PRO A 419 -1.06 21.66 -25.76
CA PRO A 419 -1.36 22.79 -26.64
C PRO A 419 -0.75 24.10 -26.15
N CYS A 420 -0.82 24.38 -24.84
CA CYS A 420 -0.26 25.62 -24.27
C CYS A 420 1.25 25.78 -24.53
N TYR A 421 2.01 24.68 -24.50
CA TYR A 421 3.45 24.71 -24.79
C TYR A 421 3.72 24.95 -26.28
N LYS A 422 2.90 24.39 -27.17
CA LYS A 422 3.02 24.63 -28.62
C LYS A 422 2.90 26.11 -28.99
N TYR A 423 2.02 26.85 -28.32
CA TYR A 423 1.77 28.27 -28.63
C TYR A 423 2.72 29.23 -27.93
N ARG A 424 3.18 28.91 -26.72
CA ARG A 424 3.90 29.86 -25.87
C ARG A 424 5.28 29.38 -25.40
N SER A 425 5.69 28.19 -25.83
CA SER A 425 6.94 27.51 -25.43
C SER A 425 7.13 27.33 -23.92
N MET A 426 6.09 27.55 -23.12
CA MET A 426 6.06 27.40 -21.67
C MET A 426 4.66 26.98 -21.23
N CYS A 427 4.58 26.04 -20.29
CA CYS A 427 3.33 25.64 -19.65
C CYS A 427 3.59 25.16 -18.21
N LYS A 428 2.50 24.95 -17.45
CA LYS A 428 2.60 24.42 -16.07
C LYS A 428 3.36 23.09 -15.98
N HIS A 429 3.25 22.24 -17.01
CA HIS A 429 3.92 20.93 -17.03
C HIS A 429 5.42 21.06 -17.28
N SER A 430 5.85 21.93 -18.21
CA SER A 430 7.27 22.12 -18.52
C SER A 430 8.02 22.80 -17.37
N LEU A 431 7.39 23.75 -16.68
CA LEU A 431 7.95 24.39 -15.49
C LEU A 431 8.11 23.42 -14.32
N CYS A 432 7.09 22.60 -14.04
CA CYS A 432 7.15 21.59 -12.99
C CYS A 432 8.28 20.56 -13.26
N VAL A 433 8.38 20.05 -14.48
CA VAL A 433 9.45 19.09 -14.83
C VAL A 433 10.83 19.73 -14.85
N ALA A 434 10.95 21.01 -15.23
CA ALA A 434 12.23 21.73 -15.20
C ALA A 434 12.76 21.90 -13.78
N GLU A 435 11.87 22.09 -12.81
CA GLU A 435 12.21 22.13 -11.38
C GLU A 435 12.62 20.76 -10.85
N ILE A 436 11.86 19.70 -11.17
CA ILE A 436 12.18 18.32 -10.76
C ILE A 436 13.57 17.88 -11.24
N GLU A 437 13.99 18.32 -12.42
CA GLU A 437 15.30 18.01 -13.01
C GLU A 437 16.40 19.02 -12.67
N GLY A 438 16.11 20.05 -11.87
CA GLY A 438 17.09 21.07 -11.48
C GLY A 438 17.60 21.95 -12.62
N ILE A 439 16.85 22.07 -13.73
CA ILE A 439 17.22 22.87 -14.91
C ILE A 439 16.34 24.12 -15.11
N LEU A 440 15.63 24.56 -14.05
CA LEU A 440 14.69 25.68 -14.11
C LEU A 440 15.35 26.98 -14.61
N SER A 441 16.54 27.33 -14.10
CA SER A 441 17.31 28.51 -14.53
C SER A 441 17.57 28.50 -16.05
N SER A 442 18.18 27.43 -16.55
CA SER A 442 18.47 27.25 -17.98
C SER A 442 17.20 27.28 -18.84
N HIS A 443 16.11 26.70 -18.34
CA HIS A 443 14.82 26.69 -19.04
C HIS A 443 14.25 28.11 -19.19
N LEU A 444 14.30 28.94 -18.14
CA LEU A 444 13.84 30.32 -18.13
C LEU A 444 14.72 31.23 -19.01
N ASP A 445 16.04 31.05 -18.98
CA ASP A 445 16.96 31.84 -19.81
C ASP A 445 16.78 31.56 -21.31
N ARG A 446 16.46 30.32 -21.68
CA ARG A 446 16.11 29.99 -23.07
C ARG A 446 14.83 30.69 -23.51
N LEU A 447 13.84 30.84 -22.63
CA LEU A 447 12.60 31.56 -22.93
C LEU A 447 12.87 33.05 -23.21
N LYS A 448 13.74 33.68 -22.40
CA LYS A 448 14.17 35.08 -22.61
C LYS A 448 14.92 35.28 -23.94
N LYS A 449 15.67 34.26 -24.39
CA LYS A 449 16.49 34.31 -25.61
C LYS A 449 15.75 33.90 -26.89
N SER A 450 14.54 33.35 -26.81
CA SER A 450 13.83 32.76 -27.95
C SER A 450 13.12 33.82 -28.82
N PRO A 451 13.56 34.07 -30.07
CA PRO A 451 13.02 35.13 -30.92
C PRO A 451 12.06 34.56 -31.98
N ARG A 452 10.82 34.20 -31.64
CA ARG A 452 9.69 33.99 -32.59
C ARG A 452 8.37 34.35 -31.88
N ARG A 453 7.68 35.45 -32.22
CA ARG A 453 6.73 35.67 -33.36
C ARG A 453 5.62 34.60 -33.33
N THR A 454 4.34 34.87 -33.11
CA THR A 454 3.44 36.00 -33.35
C THR A 454 2.33 35.98 -32.29
N ALA A 455 1.69 37.11 -32.00
CA ALA A 455 0.40 37.10 -31.30
C ALA A 455 -0.73 36.81 -32.31
N PRO A 456 -1.56 35.77 -32.13
CA PRO A 456 -2.86 35.72 -32.75
C PRO A 456 -3.97 35.94 -31.71
N SER A 457 -4.83 36.89 -32.03
CA SER A 457 -6.24 37.09 -31.69
C SER A 457 -6.86 36.28 -30.54
N LYS A 458 -7.55 37.02 -29.65
CA LYS A 458 -8.59 36.54 -28.74
C LYS A 458 -9.61 35.65 -29.48
N SER A 459 -9.53 34.33 -29.35
CA SER A 459 -10.71 33.45 -29.43
C SER A 459 -10.38 32.02 -28.98
N HIS A 460 -11.37 31.37 -28.35
CA HIS A 460 -11.42 29.98 -27.86
C HIS A 460 -10.91 29.62 -26.45
N LEU A 461 -11.07 30.52 -25.46
CA LEU A 461 -11.06 30.09 -24.05
C LEU A 461 -12.29 30.50 -23.23
N LEU A 462 -13.39 30.86 -23.90
CA LEU A 462 -14.73 30.95 -23.30
C LEU A 462 -15.73 30.63 -24.43
N GLU A 463 -16.31 29.43 -24.43
CA GLU A 463 -17.62 29.25 -25.06
C GLU A 463 -18.64 29.87 -24.08
N PRO A 464 -19.38 30.92 -24.46
CA PRO A 464 -20.56 31.30 -23.70
C PRO A 464 -21.61 30.18 -23.81
N PRO A 465 -22.50 30.03 -22.82
CA PRO A 465 -23.51 28.99 -22.86
C PRO A 465 -24.38 29.14 -24.11
N LYS A 466 -24.65 28.01 -24.78
CA LYS A 466 -25.61 27.91 -25.88
C LYS A 466 -27.01 28.21 -25.34
N GLU A 467 -27.47 29.44 -25.48
CA GLU A 467 -28.91 29.72 -25.42
C GLU A 467 -29.57 29.23 -26.72
N ALA A 468 -30.51 28.32 -26.56
CA ALA A 468 -31.33 27.79 -27.63
C ALA A 468 -32.23 28.89 -28.23
N ARG A 469 -32.40 28.86 -29.55
CA ARG A 469 -33.30 29.75 -30.29
C ARG A 469 -34.78 29.41 -30.02
N GLY A 470 -35.53 30.39 -29.53
CA GLY A 470 -36.81 30.80 -30.11
C GLY A 470 -38.10 30.55 -29.31
N LYS A 471 -38.74 31.64 -28.85
CA LYS A 471 -39.98 32.20 -29.45
C LYS A 471 -40.34 33.57 -28.84
N LYS A 472 -40.80 34.47 -29.72
CA LYS A 472 -41.30 35.83 -29.46
C LYS A 472 -42.64 35.81 -28.71
N GLY A 473 -42.85 36.79 -27.83
CA GLY A 473 -44.19 37.29 -27.48
C GLY A 473 -44.25 38.15 -26.21
N GLY A 474 -44.61 39.43 -26.35
CA GLY A 474 -45.50 40.11 -25.40
C GLY A 474 -44.89 41.01 -24.32
N SER A 475 -44.79 42.31 -24.65
CA SER A 475 -44.97 43.50 -23.78
C SER A 475 -45.67 43.26 -22.43
N HIS A 476 -45.19 43.88 -21.34
CA HIS A 476 -45.90 44.98 -20.63
C HIS A 476 -45.08 45.60 -19.47
N ARG A 477 -44.75 46.90 -19.65
CA ARG A 477 -44.71 48.07 -18.73
C ARG A 477 -44.24 47.94 -17.25
N ASN A 478 -43.12 48.64 -16.96
CA ASN A 478 -42.77 49.59 -15.86
C ASN A 478 -43.74 49.77 -14.67
N PRO A 479 -43.30 50.19 -13.44
CA PRO A 479 -42.17 51.11 -13.19
C PRO A 479 -41.30 50.89 -11.92
N TRP A 480 -40.18 51.60 -11.94
CA TRP A 480 -39.33 52.02 -10.82
C TRP A 480 -39.99 52.06 -9.43
N LEU A 481 -39.33 51.42 -8.46
CA LEU A 481 -39.37 51.77 -7.04
C LEU A 481 -37.92 51.78 -6.51
N PRO A 482 -37.42 52.91 -5.98
CA PRO A 482 -36.18 52.93 -5.22
C PRO A 482 -36.45 52.70 -3.73
N LYS A 483 -35.50 52.02 -3.09
CA LYS A 483 -35.12 52.03 -1.66
C LYS A 483 -35.08 50.63 -1.05
N LYS A 484 -33.89 50.21 -0.62
CA LYS A 484 -33.35 50.60 0.68
C LYS A 484 -31.87 50.24 0.74
N ASP A 485 -31.05 51.22 1.11
CA ASP A 485 -29.74 50.96 1.69
C ASP A 485 -29.91 50.06 2.91
N SER A 486 -29.58 48.78 2.77
CA SER A 486 -29.14 47.99 3.92
C SER A 486 -27.64 48.22 4.01
N THR A 487 -27.29 49.16 4.88
CA THR A 487 -26.03 49.26 5.58
C THR A 487 -25.27 47.94 5.59
N ILE A 488 -24.16 47.90 4.84
CA ILE A 488 -23.14 46.88 4.96
C ILE A 488 -22.62 46.98 6.40
N THR A 489 -23.15 46.15 7.28
CA THR A 489 -22.50 45.84 8.54
C THR A 489 -21.25 45.07 8.15
N GLN A 490 -20.09 45.72 8.32
CA GLN A 490 -18.79 45.08 8.18
C GLN A 490 -18.80 43.77 8.96
N CYS A 491 -18.78 42.64 8.26
CA CYS A 491 -18.66 41.34 8.89
C CYS A 491 -17.20 41.18 9.33
N PRO A 492 -16.90 40.94 10.61
CA PRO A 492 -15.54 40.74 11.10
C PRO A 492 -14.91 39.41 10.66
N PHE A 493 -15.59 38.64 9.80
CA PHE A 493 -15.28 37.27 9.44
C PHE A 493 -15.14 37.08 7.93
N THR A 494 -14.04 36.47 7.50
CA THR A 494 -13.68 36.31 6.08
C THR A 494 -14.34 35.12 5.37
N GLU A 495 -14.91 34.17 6.11
CA GLU A 495 -15.42 32.90 5.57
C GLU A 495 -16.78 32.56 6.20
N ILE A 496 -17.64 31.83 5.49
CA ILE A 496 -19.00 31.52 5.97
C ILE A 496 -19.03 30.68 7.26
N TYR A 497 -18.01 29.85 7.47
CA TYR A 497 -17.89 29.01 8.65
C TYR A 497 -17.32 29.76 9.86
N HIS A 498 -16.77 30.97 9.67
CA HIS A 498 -16.28 31.80 10.75
C HIS A 498 -17.43 32.40 11.55
N ASN A 499 -17.38 32.25 12.86
CA ASN A 499 -18.31 32.80 13.84
C ASN A 499 -17.68 32.77 15.26
N ASN A 500 -18.41 33.30 16.25
CA ASN A 500 -18.01 33.34 17.66
C ASN A 500 -18.62 32.20 18.50
N ASN A 501 -19.21 31.16 17.89
CA ASN A 501 -19.71 30.02 18.65
C ASN A 501 -18.55 29.34 19.39
N PRO A 502 -18.79 28.80 20.60
CA PRO A 502 -17.73 28.20 21.36
C PRO A 502 -17.21 26.91 20.69
N PHE A 503 -15.93 26.62 20.90
CA PHE A 503 -15.34 25.31 20.71
C PHE A 503 -15.60 24.49 21.98
N VAL A 504 -16.50 23.53 21.89
CA VAL A 504 -16.89 22.71 23.04
C VAL A 504 -15.98 21.50 23.13
N VAL A 505 -15.27 21.35 24.25
CA VAL A 505 -14.49 20.13 24.54
C VAL A 505 -15.45 19.00 24.87
N MET A 506 -15.28 17.85 24.21
CA MET A 506 -16.09 16.65 24.45
C MET A 506 -15.31 15.35 24.17
N PHE A 507 -15.77 14.24 24.73
CA PHE A 507 -15.18 12.92 24.50
C PHE A 507 -15.63 12.30 23.17
N LEU A 508 -14.79 11.45 22.56
CA LEU A 508 -15.10 10.73 21.31
C LEU A 508 -16.35 9.85 21.38
N GLU A 509 -16.65 9.35 22.58
CA GLU A 509 -17.85 8.56 22.88
C GLU A 509 -19.13 9.38 22.79
N GLU A 510 -19.07 10.68 23.08
CA GLU A 510 -20.24 11.58 23.12
C GLU A 510 -20.69 12.03 21.72
N ALA A 511 -19.87 11.85 20.67
CA ALA A 511 -20.26 12.15 19.29
C ALA A 511 -19.85 11.02 18.32
N PRO A 512 -20.68 9.98 18.14
CA PRO A 512 -20.39 8.87 17.22
C PRO A 512 -20.31 9.28 15.74
N ASN A 513 -20.90 10.42 15.37
CA ASN A 513 -20.86 10.97 14.02
C ASN A 513 -19.54 11.69 13.68
N ALA A 514 -18.66 11.91 14.65
CA ALA A 514 -17.36 12.55 14.43
C ALA A 514 -16.36 11.57 13.79
N LYS A 515 -16.27 11.52 12.46
CA LYS A 515 -15.36 10.58 11.77
C LYS A 515 -13.91 11.06 11.73
N HIS A 516 -13.70 12.34 11.46
CA HIS A 516 -12.39 12.92 11.17
C HIS A 516 -12.36 14.41 11.51
N CYS A 517 -11.16 14.93 11.76
CA CYS A 517 -10.94 16.36 11.97
C CYS A 517 -11.23 17.13 10.67
N MET A 518 -12.02 18.20 10.77
CA MET A 518 -12.42 18.99 9.62
C MET A 518 -11.28 19.77 8.95
N TYR A 519 -10.18 20.03 9.68
CA TYR A 519 -8.98 20.66 9.14
C TYR A 519 -7.97 19.64 8.60
N CYS A 520 -7.31 18.87 9.47
CA CYS A 520 -6.22 17.97 9.07
C CYS A 520 -6.68 16.65 8.44
N LYS A 521 -7.99 16.38 8.38
CA LYS A 521 -8.60 15.17 7.82
C LYS A 521 -8.22 13.84 8.48
N MET A 522 -7.42 13.86 9.54
CA MET A 522 -7.11 12.69 10.36
C MET A 522 -8.38 12.12 11.00
N GLU A 523 -8.53 10.80 10.94
CA GLU A 523 -9.61 10.09 11.62
C GLU A 523 -9.44 10.13 13.14
N PHE A 524 -10.55 10.19 13.86
CA PHE A 524 -10.50 10.11 15.33
C PHE A 524 -10.30 8.66 15.77
N PRO A 525 -9.41 8.39 16.75
CA PRO A 525 -9.14 7.03 17.19
C PRO A 525 -10.36 6.44 17.91
N ARG A 526 -11.06 5.50 17.25
CA ARG A 526 -12.28 4.85 17.81
C ARG A 526 -12.07 3.42 18.28
N ILE A 527 -11.01 2.76 17.82
CA ILE A 527 -10.72 1.36 18.17
C ILE A 527 -9.88 1.30 19.46
N LEU A 528 -8.92 2.22 19.61
CA LEU A 528 -8.08 2.34 20.79
C LEU A 528 -8.21 3.76 21.36
N VAL A 529 -9.24 3.97 22.17
CA VAL A 529 -9.52 5.25 22.83
C VAL A 529 -8.54 5.40 24.00
N SER A 530 -7.48 6.17 23.82
CA SER A 530 -6.47 6.42 24.85
C SER A 530 -6.44 7.88 25.28
N SER A 531 -6.27 8.10 26.59
CA SER A 531 -6.04 9.42 27.16
C SER A 531 -4.65 9.94 26.74
N PRO A 532 -4.49 11.18 26.26
CA PRO A 532 -5.48 12.25 26.18
C PRO A 532 -6.12 12.45 24.78
N PHE A 533 -6.02 11.47 23.87
CA PHE A 533 -6.47 11.58 22.47
C PHE A 533 -7.93 11.18 22.25
N ASN A 534 -8.62 10.84 23.32
CA ASN A 534 -10.05 10.53 23.43
C ASN A 534 -10.94 11.78 23.57
N ILE A 535 -10.38 13.00 23.51
CA ILE A 535 -11.12 14.28 23.48
C ILE A 535 -10.99 15.00 22.13
N MET A 536 -12.01 15.78 21.79
CA MET A 536 -12.06 16.60 20.57
C MET A 536 -12.82 17.91 20.81
N LEU A 537 -12.78 18.80 19.82
CA LEU A 537 -13.51 20.06 19.83
C LEU A 537 -14.68 20.01 18.86
N ALA A 538 -15.88 20.31 19.35
CA ALA A 538 -17.06 20.53 18.54
C ALA A 538 -17.30 22.03 18.33
N HIS A 539 -17.54 22.44 17.10
CA HIS A 539 -17.83 23.82 16.73
C HIS A 539 -19.01 23.88 15.75
N GLN A 540 -19.89 24.87 15.92
CA GLN A 540 -21.08 25.02 15.08
C GLN A 540 -20.80 25.96 13.91
N GLU A 541 -20.93 25.45 12.68
CA GLU A 541 -20.59 26.16 11.45
C GLU A 541 -21.74 26.24 10.46
N ARG A 542 -21.78 27.31 9.67
CA ARG A 542 -22.54 27.37 8.41
C ARG A 542 -21.69 26.87 7.26
N TRP A 543 -22.33 26.35 6.22
CA TRP A 543 -21.65 25.81 5.03
C TRP A 543 -22.38 26.24 3.76
N MET A 544 -21.68 26.17 2.63
CA MET A 544 -22.29 26.40 1.32
C MET A 544 -22.83 25.09 0.75
N TYR A 545 -24.01 25.13 0.13
CA TYR A 545 -24.57 24.00 -0.62
C TYR A 545 -24.97 24.45 -2.03
N PRO A 546 -24.89 23.56 -3.03
CA PRO A 546 -25.30 23.89 -4.39
C PRO A 546 -26.83 23.97 -4.49
N SER A 547 -27.33 25.08 -5.04
CA SER A 547 -28.72 25.25 -5.47
C SER A 547 -29.01 24.41 -6.72
N ALA A 548 -30.30 24.13 -6.99
CA ALA A 548 -30.75 23.48 -8.22
C ALA A 548 -30.29 24.23 -9.49
N ASN A 549 -30.02 25.54 -9.36
CA ASN A 549 -29.53 26.40 -10.44
C ASN A 549 -27.99 26.48 -10.51
N GLY A 550 -27.26 25.70 -9.70
CA GLY A 550 -25.79 25.66 -9.68
C GLY A 550 -25.10 26.76 -8.87
N GLU A 551 -25.87 27.72 -8.34
CA GLU A 551 -25.36 28.76 -7.43
C GLU A 551 -25.09 28.19 -6.04
N ARG A 552 -23.99 28.62 -5.39
CA ARG A 552 -23.68 28.19 -4.02
C ARG A 552 -24.45 29.06 -3.03
N LEU A 553 -25.36 28.46 -2.26
CA LEU A 553 -26.15 29.15 -1.25
C LEU A 553 -25.61 28.87 0.16
N PRO A 554 -25.64 29.87 1.06
CA PRO A 554 -25.28 29.69 2.45
C PRO A 554 -26.35 28.89 3.20
N SER A 555 -25.94 27.98 4.09
CA SER A 555 -26.87 27.27 4.96
C SER A 555 -27.54 28.23 5.95
N ALA A 556 -28.86 28.11 6.11
CA ALA A 556 -29.60 28.86 7.13
C ALA A 556 -29.36 28.30 8.55
N LYS A 557 -29.00 27.02 8.65
CA LYS A 557 -28.75 26.31 9.92
C LYS A 557 -27.24 26.12 10.15
N PHE A 558 -26.87 25.97 11.41
CA PHE A 558 -25.54 25.53 11.82
C PHE A 558 -25.48 24.00 11.88
N THR A 559 -24.32 23.43 11.58
CA THR A 559 -24.01 22.02 11.82
C THR A 559 -22.77 21.91 12.67
N THR A 560 -22.76 20.94 13.55
CA THR A 560 -21.60 20.62 14.37
C THR A 560 -20.52 19.99 13.51
N LYS A 561 -19.33 20.57 13.59
CA LYS A 561 -18.09 20.12 12.96
C LYS A 561 -17.07 19.82 14.04
N PHE A 562 -16.21 18.84 13.78
CA PHE A 562 -15.30 18.29 14.79
C PHE A 562 -13.84 18.55 14.43
N TYR A 563 -13.05 18.88 15.43
CA TYR A 563 -11.64 19.27 15.30
C TYR A 563 -10.76 18.53 16.29
N CYS A 564 -9.53 18.28 15.85
CA CYS A 564 -8.46 17.82 16.71
C CYS A 564 -8.04 18.95 17.67
N VAL A 565 -7.57 18.61 18.88
CA VAL A 565 -7.16 19.60 19.91
C VAL A 565 -5.86 20.35 19.53
N LYS A 566 -5.18 19.99 18.44
CA LYS A 566 -3.94 20.64 18.02
C LYS A 566 -4.16 22.10 17.66
N ARG A 567 -3.27 22.99 18.13
CA ARG A 567 -3.32 24.43 17.85
C ARG A 567 -3.42 24.75 16.35
N GLN A 568 -2.63 24.05 15.54
CA GLN A 568 -2.62 24.22 14.08
C GLN A 568 -3.96 23.85 13.41
N CYS A 569 -4.69 22.85 13.94
CA CYS A 569 -6.00 22.44 13.42
C CYS A 569 -7.02 23.57 13.52
N ILE A 570 -6.90 24.38 14.57
CA ILE A 570 -7.84 25.43 14.90
C ILE A 570 -7.39 26.73 14.24
N LEU A 571 -6.16 27.19 14.46
CA LEU A 571 -5.66 28.43 13.87
C LEU A 571 -5.62 28.40 12.34
N GLY A 572 -5.38 27.22 11.75
CA GLY A 572 -5.38 27.06 10.29
C GLY A 572 -6.76 27.29 9.66
N ARG A 573 -7.85 27.15 10.42
CA ARG A 573 -9.22 27.38 9.96
C ARG A 573 -9.91 28.56 10.63
N PHE A 574 -9.46 28.97 11.81
CA PHE A 574 -10.00 30.06 12.60
C PHE A 574 -8.83 30.94 13.09
N PRO A 575 -8.27 31.79 12.22
CA PRO A 575 -7.08 32.59 12.55
C PRO A 575 -7.29 33.58 13.72
N TYR A 576 -8.53 33.89 14.03
CA TYR A 576 -8.94 34.77 15.14
C TYR A 576 -9.24 34.00 16.44
N PHE A 577 -8.96 32.70 16.50
CA PHE A 577 -9.20 31.88 17.68
C PHE A 577 -8.52 32.47 18.92
N ARG A 578 -9.24 32.44 20.04
CA ARG A 578 -8.77 32.87 21.37
C ARG A 578 -9.21 31.83 22.40
N PRO A 579 -8.45 31.60 23.48
CA PRO A 579 -8.81 30.64 24.52
C PRO A 579 -10.20 30.87 25.12
N SER A 580 -10.67 32.11 25.16
CA SER A 580 -12.02 32.50 25.61
C SER A 580 -13.17 31.90 24.78
N LEU A 581 -12.88 31.41 23.56
CA LEU A 581 -13.86 30.72 22.73
C LEU A 581 -13.98 29.24 23.08
N VAL A 582 -13.12 28.67 23.93
CA VAL A 582 -13.26 27.28 24.36
C VAL A 582 -14.21 27.18 25.53
N LYS A 583 -15.16 26.25 25.45
CA LYS A 583 -16.09 25.93 26.52
C LYS A 583 -15.88 24.47 26.94
N ILE A 584 -15.64 24.26 28.23
CA ILE A 584 -15.60 22.93 28.83
C ILE A 584 -16.89 22.74 29.64
N PRO A 585 -17.82 21.86 29.22
CA PRO A 585 -19.00 21.54 30.01
C PRO A 585 -18.63 21.01 31.39
N ALA A 586 -19.44 21.26 32.42
CA ALA A 586 -19.16 20.82 33.79
C ALA A 586 -19.00 19.28 33.90
N GLU A 587 -19.85 18.55 33.17
CA GLU A 587 -19.79 17.09 33.09
C GLU A 587 -18.48 16.60 32.46
N THR A 588 -18.04 17.22 31.36
CA THR A 588 -16.75 16.92 30.72
C THR A 588 -15.59 17.27 31.65
N ARG A 589 -15.64 18.43 32.32
CA ARG A 589 -14.59 18.90 33.23
C ARG A 589 -14.35 17.92 34.39
N SER A 590 -15.40 17.31 34.92
CA SER A 590 -15.30 16.32 36.01
C SER A 590 -14.61 15.01 35.62
N LYS A 591 -14.52 14.72 34.31
CA LYS A 591 -13.91 13.50 33.75
C LYS A 591 -12.51 13.72 33.17
N LEU A 592 -12.01 14.96 33.16
CA LEU A 592 -10.69 15.25 32.59
C LEU A 592 -9.57 14.76 33.53
N GLU A 593 -8.82 13.77 33.08
CA GLU A 593 -7.53 13.38 33.66
C GLU A 593 -6.43 14.45 33.43
N GLU A 594 -5.35 14.36 34.20
CA GLU A 594 -4.20 15.29 34.15
C GLU A 594 -3.59 15.41 32.74
N SER A 595 -3.48 14.31 32.00
CA SER A 595 -3.04 14.27 30.60
C SER A 595 -3.91 15.14 29.68
N HIS A 596 -5.24 15.17 29.90
CA HIS A 596 -6.16 16.00 29.14
C HIS A 596 -5.98 17.48 29.47
N VAL A 597 -5.79 17.79 30.76
CA VAL A 597 -5.53 19.15 31.23
C VAL A 597 -4.23 19.67 30.61
N ASN A 598 -3.19 18.84 30.58
CA ASN A 598 -1.90 19.17 29.98
C ASN A 598 -2.00 19.44 28.47
N ILE A 599 -2.70 18.61 27.70
CA ILE A 599 -2.85 18.85 26.25
C ILE A 599 -3.72 20.08 25.96
N LEU A 600 -4.78 20.32 26.73
CA LEU A 600 -5.64 21.51 26.59
C LEU A 600 -4.88 22.78 26.94
N SER A 601 -4.05 22.76 27.99
CA SER A 601 -3.21 23.89 28.39
C SER A 601 -2.12 24.16 27.34
N ARG A 602 -1.45 23.11 26.85
CA ARG A 602 -0.35 23.22 25.88
C ARG A 602 -0.82 23.68 24.50
N GLU A 603 -1.93 23.14 24.00
CA GLU A 603 -2.37 23.39 22.62
C GLU A 603 -3.30 24.61 22.51
N LEU A 604 -4.14 24.85 23.52
CA LEU A 604 -5.21 25.86 23.48
C LEU A 604 -5.00 27.05 24.43
N ASP A 605 -3.85 27.11 25.13
CA ASP A 605 -3.52 28.11 26.14
C ASP A 605 -4.61 28.25 27.23
N LEU A 606 -5.21 27.14 27.64
CA LEU A 606 -6.25 27.14 28.68
C LEU A 606 -5.63 27.00 30.07
N ASN A 607 -5.83 28.01 30.92
CA ASN A 607 -5.49 27.90 32.35
C ASN A 607 -6.56 27.07 33.06
N LEU A 608 -6.31 25.77 33.22
CA LEU A 608 -7.24 24.82 33.83
C LEU A 608 -6.81 24.31 35.21
N LEU A 609 -5.69 24.82 35.74
CA LEU A 609 -5.28 24.60 37.14
C LEU A 609 -6.25 25.32 38.10
N PRO A 610 -6.49 24.80 39.31
CA PRO A 610 -7.28 25.48 40.32
C PRO A 610 -6.71 26.86 40.70
#